data_AF-A0A1A9WBV1-F1
#
_entry.id   AF-A0A1A9WBV1-F1
#
_cell.length_a   1.000
_cell.length_b   1.000
_cell.length_c   1.000
_cell.angle_alpha   90.00
_cell.angle_beta   90.00
_cell.angle_gamma   90.00
#
_symmetry.space_group_name_H-M   'P 1'
#
loop_
_entity.id
_entity.type
_entity.pdbx_description
1 polymer ?
#
loop_
_entity_poly.entity_id
_entity_poly.type
_entity_poly.pdbx_seq_one_letter_code
_entity_poly.pdbx_strand_id
1 'polypeptide(L)'
;MVSVHVVALVLYLLDRFSPFGRFKLSHVDSHEEKPLNLSSAIWFAWGVLLNSGIGEGTPRSFSARVLGMVWAGFAMIIVASYTANLAAFLVLERPKTKLSGINDARLRNTMENLTCATVKGSSVDMYFRRQVELSNMYRTMEANNYDTAEQAIEDVKKGKLMAFIWDSSRLEYEASKDCELVTAGELFGRSGYGIGLQKGSPWTDAVTLSILEFHESGFMEALDKAWIFHGNAQQCEQFEKTPNTLGLKNMAGVFILVAAGVAIGVGLIIIEVIYKRHQVKKQKRLDIARHAAGKWRGTIEKRKTIRASLAMQRQYNIGLNSHTGTISYAVDKRRYHRLGHRGPENAWTGETDALRSRRYLEETAKLKHSPKVHAPLPLISKNRQPVNLLPPRYSPGYTSDVSHLVV
;
A
#
# COMPACT_ATOMS: atom_id res chain seq x y z
N MET A 1 -13.95 5.99 8.05
CA MET A 1 -13.32 5.80 9.38
C MET A 1 -14.28 6.11 10.52
N VAL A 2 -14.67 7.37 10.78
CA VAL A 2 -15.62 7.70 11.87
C VAL A 2 -16.94 6.92 11.74
N SER A 3 -17.49 6.84 10.53
CA SER A 3 -18.67 6.04 10.18
C SER A 3 -18.64 4.60 10.69
N VAL A 4 -17.50 3.90 10.58
CA VAL A 4 -17.33 2.50 11.01
C VAL A 4 -17.55 2.38 12.52
N HIS A 5 -17.03 3.32 13.29
CA HIS A 5 -17.11 3.34 14.75
C HIS A 5 -18.51 3.71 15.23
N VAL A 6 -19.19 4.63 14.53
CA VAL A 6 -20.61 4.95 14.79
C VAL A 6 -21.49 3.74 14.50
N VAL A 7 -21.32 3.06 13.36
CA VAL A 7 -22.12 1.87 13.02
C VAL A 7 -21.84 0.72 13.99
N ALA A 8 -20.59 0.48 14.39
CA ALA A 8 -20.25 -0.51 15.42
C ALA A 8 -20.90 -0.20 16.78
N LEU A 9 -20.93 1.08 17.19
CA LEU A 9 -21.61 1.53 18.41
C LEU A 9 -23.14 1.33 18.31
N VAL A 10 -23.76 1.69 17.17
CA VAL A 10 -25.21 1.51 16.97
C VAL A 10 -25.58 0.03 16.91
N LEU A 11 -24.78 -0.83 16.26
CA LEU A 11 -24.97 -2.29 16.29
C LEU A 11 -24.90 -2.85 17.72
N TYR A 12 -23.90 -2.43 18.51
CA TYR A 12 -23.77 -2.80 19.92
C TYR A 12 -24.98 -2.35 20.76
N LEU A 13 -25.44 -1.10 20.60
CA LEU A 13 -26.60 -0.58 21.31
C LEU A 13 -27.90 -1.31 20.91
N LEU A 14 -28.12 -1.55 19.62
CA LEU A 14 -29.31 -2.26 19.13
C LEU A 14 -29.36 -3.70 19.66
N ASP A 15 -28.25 -4.44 19.65
CA ASP A 15 -28.23 -5.81 20.16
C ASP A 15 -28.34 -5.85 21.70
N ARG A 16 -27.78 -4.86 22.39
CA ARG A 16 -27.89 -4.71 23.86
C ARG A 16 -29.30 -4.37 24.34
N PHE A 17 -30.05 -3.56 23.58
CA PHE A 17 -31.40 -3.11 23.93
C PHE A 17 -32.54 -3.89 23.26
N SER A 18 -32.27 -4.75 22.27
CA SER A 18 -33.33 -5.53 21.62
C SER A 18 -34.01 -6.51 22.60
N PRO A 19 -35.33 -6.37 22.86
CA PRO A 19 -36.02 -7.26 23.79
C PRO A 19 -36.05 -8.70 23.28
N PHE A 20 -36.16 -8.89 21.96
CA PHE A 20 -36.24 -10.20 21.30
C PHE A 20 -34.95 -11.03 21.41
N GLY A 21 -33.78 -10.41 21.63
CA GLY A 21 -32.51 -11.13 21.76
C GLY A 21 -32.48 -12.11 22.95
N ARG A 22 -33.24 -11.82 24.01
CA ARG A 22 -33.31 -12.60 25.26
C ARG A 22 -34.28 -13.79 25.19
N PHE A 23 -35.26 -13.78 24.30
CA PHE A 23 -36.41 -14.70 24.34
C PHE A 23 -36.20 -16.04 23.61
N LYS A 24 -34.97 -16.41 23.22
CA LYS A 24 -34.71 -17.69 22.53
C LYS A 24 -33.32 -18.29 22.75
N LEU A 25 -33.02 -18.71 23.99
CA LEU A 25 -32.28 -19.96 24.24
C LEU A 25 -32.55 -20.41 25.70
N SER A 26 -33.40 -21.41 25.86
CA SER A 26 -33.71 -22.01 27.17
C SER A 26 -33.76 -23.54 27.09
N HIS A 27 -33.17 -24.10 26.02
CA HIS A 27 -33.00 -25.52 25.78
C HIS A 27 -31.86 -25.72 24.78
N VAL A 28 -31.17 -26.86 24.89
CA VAL A 28 -30.00 -27.28 24.07
C VAL A 28 -28.71 -26.50 24.36
N ASP A 29 -27.92 -27.10 25.25
CA ASP A 29 -26.46 -27.28 25.27
C ASP A 29 -25.47 -26.13 25.01
N SER A 30 -24.47 -26.10 25.89
CA SER A 30 -23.48 -25.05 26.07
C SER A 30 -22.41 -24.99 24.97
N HIS A 31 -22.64 -24.14 23.97
CA HIS A 31 -21.62 -23.18 23.57
C HIS A 31 -22.11 -21.78 23.94
N GLU A 32 -21.41 -21.10 24.85
CA GLU A 32 -21.78 -19.75 25.29
C GLU A 32 -21.53 -18.71 24.18
N GLU A 33 -22.53 -18.49 23.33
CA GLU A 33 -22.62 -17.28 22.49
C GLU A 33 -22.75 -16.05 23.40
N LYS A 34 -21.60 -15.50 23.81
CA LYS A 34 -21.52 -14.33 24.67
C LYS A 34 -22.19 -13.12 23.98
N PRO A 35 -22.90 -12.26 24.74
CA PRO A 35 -23.51 -11.07 24.17
C PRO A 35 -22.44 -10.21 23.49
N LEU A 36 -22.76 -9.61 22.35
CA LEU A 36 -21.80 -8.87 21.54
C LEU A 36 -21.09 -7.81 22.38
N ASN A 37 -19.77 -7.99 22.54
CA ASN A 37 -18.90 -6.98 23.11
C ASN A 37 -18.71 -5.84 22.10
N LEU A 38 -18.43 -4.64 22.60
CA LEU A 38 -18.11 -3.49 21.75
C LEU A 38 -16.94 -3.79 20.79
N SER A 39 -15.94 -4.57 21.26
CA SER A 39 -14.84 -5.06 20.42
C SER A 39 -15.29 -5.96 19.27
N SER A 40 -16.17 -6.94 19.51
CA SER A 40 -16.70 -7.81 18.45
C SER A 40 -17.58 -7.04 17.45
N ALA A 41 -18.34 -6.04 17.90
CA ALA A 41 -19.10 -5.17 17.00
C ALA A 41 -18.19 -4.30 16.11
N ILE A 42 -17.07 -3.81 16.66
CA ILE A 42 -16.03 -3.08 15.89
C ILE A 42 -15.35 -4.01 14.89
N TRP A 43 -14.93 -5.21 15.30
CA TRP A 43 -14.34 -6.21 14.39
C TRP A 43 -15.29 -6.62 13.27
N PHE A 44 -16.57 -6.85 13.57
CA PHE A 44 -17.60 -7.12 12.56
C PHE A 44 -17.73 -5.97 11.55
N ALA A 45 -17.82 -4.72 12.02
CA ALA A 45 -17.94 -3.56 11.12
C ALA A 45 -16.72 -3.37 10.21
N TRP A 46 -15.51 -3.61 10.73
CA TRP A 46 -14.27 -3.60 9.94
C TRP A 46 -14.13 -4.79 8.99
N GLY A 47 -14.51 -6.00 9.42
CA GLY A 47 -14.50 -7.21 8.59
C GLY A 47 -15.38 -7.03 7.34
N VAL A 48 -16.62 -6.53 7.53
CA VAL A 48 -17.52 -6.20 6.42
C VAL A 48 -16.94 -5.12 5.50
N LEU A 49 -16.29 -4.08 6.05
CA LEU A 49 -15.67 -3.03 5.23
C LEU A 49 -14.48 -3.51 4.38
N LEU A 50 -13.70 -4.44 4.93
CA LEU A 50 -12.51 -5.01 4.27
C LEU A 50 -12.81 -6.27 3.45
N ASN A 51 -14.08 -6.64 3.30
CA ASN A 51 -14.54 -7.92 2.72
C ASN A 51 -13.81 -9.15 3.32
N SER A 52 -13.53 -9.10 4.62
CA SER A 52 -12.78 -10.11 5.37
C SER A 52 -13.72 -10.96 6.22
N GLY A 53 -13.65 -12.28 6.06
CA GLY A 53 -14.47 -13.25 6.82
C GLY A 53 -14.13 -13.37 8.32
N ILE A 54 -13.30 -12.47 8.87
CA ILE A 54 -12.86 -12.48 10.27
C ILE A 54 -13.91 -11.75 11.11
N GLY A 55 -14.94 -12.49 11.56
CA GLY A 55 -16.04 -11.96 12.36
C GLY A 55 -16.58 -12.97 13.36
N GLU A 56 -15.95 -13.08 14.54
CA GLU A 56 -16.33 -14.00 15.64
C GLU A 56 -17.64 -13.64 16.38
N GLY A 57 -18.53 -12.87 15.76
CA GLY A 57 -19.81 -12.46 16.34
C GLY A 57 -20.74 -11.87 15.29
N THR A 58 -21.84 -12.57 15.01
CA THR A 58 -22.89 -12.09 14.11
C THR A 58 -24.02 -11.40 14.91
N PRO A 59 -24.71 -10.39 14.35
CA PRO A 59 -25.84 -9.75 15.03
C PRO A 59 -26.97 -10.74 15.31
N ARG A 60 -27.36 -10.86 16.58
CA ARG A 60 -28.39 -11.80 17.06
C ARG A 60 -29.79 -11.23 16.87
N SER A 61 -29.97 -9.94 17.15
CA SER A 61 -31.23 -9.23 17.01
C SER A 61 -31.58 -8.90 15.54
N PHE A 62 -32.89 -8.96 15.22
CA PHE A 62 -33.40 -8.71 13.86
C PHE A 62 -33.06 -7.30 13.35
N SER A 63 -33.17 -6.29 14.21
CA SER A 63 -32.78 -4.91 13.89
C SER A 63 -31.29 -4.76 13.56
N ALA A 64 -30.40 -5.41 14.32
CA ALA A 64 -28.96 -5.39 14.04
C ALA A 64 -28.61 -6.19 12.77
N ARG A 65 -29.37 -7.24 12.42
CA ARG A 65 -29.22 -7.95 11.12
C ARG A 65 -29.58 -7.06 9.93
N VAL A 66 -30.70 -6.34 9.99
CA VAL A 66 -31.09 -5.38 8.94
C VAL A 66 -30.05 -4.26 8.82
N LEU A 67 -29.57 -3.70 9.93
CA LEU A 67 -28.49 -2.70 9.89
C LEU A 67 -27.18 -3.28 9.33
N GLY A 68 -26.85 -4.54 9.65
CA GLY A 68 -25.69 -5.24 9.09
C GLY A 68 -25.79 -5.44 7.58
N MET A 69 -26.97 -5.74 7.03
CA MET A 69 -27.21 -5.83 5.59
C MET A 69 -27.03 -4.46 4.89
N VAL A 70 -27.57 -3.39 5.48
CA VAL A 70 -27.39 -2.02 4.96
C VAL A 70 -25.91 -1.59 5.03
N TRP A 71 -25.20 -1.93 6.11
CA TRP A 71 -23.76 -1.69 6.24
C TRP A 71 -22.94 -2.44 5.17
N ALA A 72 -23.29 -3.70 4.89
CA ALA A 72 -22.64 -4.49 3.84
C ALA A 72 -22.86 -3.90 2.44
N GLY A 73 -24.08 -3.45 2.12
CA GLY A 73 -24.37 -2.74 0.87
C GLY A 73 -23.56 -1.45 0.73
N PHE A 74 -23.50 -0.64 1.80
CA PHE A 74 -22.70 0.60 1.83
C PHE A 74 -21.19 0.35 1.70
N ALA A 75 -20.66 -0.69 2.37
CA ALA A 75 -19.27 -1.11 2.24
C ALA A 75 -18.93 -1.54 0.81
N MET A 76 -19.77 -2.35 0.18
CA MET A 76 -19.61 -2.76 -1.22
C MET A 76 -19.61 -1.56 -2.18
N ILE A 77 -20.48 -0.56 -1.96
CA ILE A 77 -20.50 0.67 -2.75
C ILE A 77 -19.19 1.44 -2.59
N ILE A 78 -18.65 1.60 -1.37
CA ILE A 78 -17.36 2.27 -1.15
C ILE A 78 -16.22 1.55 -1.87
N VAL A 79 -16.13 0.22 -1.75
CA VAL A 79 -15.07 -0.57 -2.40
C VAL A 79 -15.19 -0.46 -3.92
N ALA A 80 -16.39 -0.60 -4.48
CA ALA A 80 -16.65 -0.45 -5.90
C ALA A 80 -16.29 0.96 -6.41
N SER A 81 -16.66 2.02 -5.69
CA SER A 81 -16.32 3.41 -6.03
C SER A 81 -14.81 3.65 -6.01
N TYR A 82 -14.09 3.09 -5.04
CA TYR A 82 -12.63 3.18 -5.00
C TYR A 82 -11.98 2.45 -6.18
N THR A 83 -12.43 1.23 -6.51
CA THR A 83 -11.91 0.50 -7.68
C THR A 83 -12.26 1.17 -9.00
N ALA A 84 -13.44 1.80 -9.12
CA ALA A 84 -13.83 2.56 -10.31
C ALA A 84 -13.00 3.83 -10.49
N ASN A 85 -12.71 4.56 -9.41
CA ASN A 85 -11.83 5.73 -9.46
C ASN A 85 -10.37 5.35 -9.80
N LEU A 86 -9.89 4.21 -9.28
CA LEU A 86 -8.59 3.66 -9.66
C LEU A 86 -8.55 3.27 -11.15
N ALA A 87 -9.58 2.57 -11.65
CA ALA A 87 -9.68 2.20 -13.06
C ALA A 87 -9.77 3.44 -13.98
N ALA A 88 -10.51 4.47 -13.60
CA ALA A 88 -10.58 5.73 -14.34
C ALA A 88 -9.21 6.43 -14.40
N PHE A 89 -8.46 6.45 -13.30
CA PHE A 89 -7.09 6.98 -13.29
C PHE A 89 -6.18 6.23 -14.26
N LEU A 90 -6.21 4.89 -14.26
CA LEU A 90 -5.41 4.04 -15.14
C LEU A 90 -5.75 4.17 -16.64
N VAL A 91 -6.95 4.65 -16.98
CA VAL A 91 -7.35 4.98 -18.37
C VAL A 91 -6.96 6.43 -18.75
N LEU A 92 -6.71 7.29 -17.77
CA LEU A 92 -6.35 8.70 -17.96
C LEU A 92 -4.84 8.97 -17.89
N GLU A 93 -4.02 8.04 -17.40
CA GLU A 93 -2.55 8.06 -17.52
C GLU A 93 -2.08 7.79 -18.96
N ARG A 94 -2.45 8.66 -19.92
CA ARG A 94 -1.72 8.74 -21.19
C ARG A 94 -0.27 9.17 -20.91
N PRO A 95 0.74 8.58 -21.57
CA PRO A 95 2.10 9.08 -21.49
C PRO A 95 2.14 10.50 -22.04
N LYS A 96 2.30 11.49 -21.17
CA LYS A 96 2.46 12.89 -21.62
C LYS A 96 3.77 13.02 -22.39
N THR A 97 3.71 13.56 -23.59
CA THR A 97 4.88 14.03 -24.34
C THR A 97 5.71 14.95 -23.44
N LYS A 98 7.04 14.90 -23.55
CA LYS A 98 7.97 15.67 -22.68
C LYS A 98 7.81 17.19 -22.81
N LEU A 99 7.12 17.62 -23.87
CA LEU A 99 6.79 18.99 -24.24
C LEU A 99 5.31 19.09 -24.65
N SER A 100 4.72 20.26 -24.43
CA SER A 100 3.35 20.58 -24.87
C SER A 100 3.26 21.17 -26.29
N GLY A 101 4.36 21.16 -27.06
CA GLY A 101 4.50 21.89 -28.33
C GLY A 101 5.11 23.28 -28.19
N ILE A 102 5.15 24.05 -29.28
CA ILE A 102 5.89 25.33 -29.41
C ILE A 102 5.55 26.42 -28.36
N ASN A 103 4.38 26.32 -27.72
CA ASN A 103 3.95 27.26 -26.67
C ASN A 103 4.34 26.83 -25.25
N ASP A 104 5.07 25.72 -25.08
CA ASP A 104 5.57 25.28 -23.77
C ASP A 104 6.45 26.35 -23.12
N ALA A 105 6.15 26.68 -21.85
CA ALA A 105 6.89 27.68 -21.09
C ALA A 105 8.38 27.33 -20.95
N ARG A 106 8.76 26.04 -21.04
CA ARG A 106 10.14 25.56 -21.00
C ARG A 106 10.91 25.90 -22.28
N LEU A 107 10.25 25.86 -23.44
CA LEU A 107 10.82 26.24 -24.74
C LEU A 107 10.95 27.76 -24.87
N ARG A 108 9.90 28.49 -24.46
CA ARG A 108 9.86 29.97 -24.58
C ARG A 108 10.82 30.66 -23.60
N ASN A 109 10.96 30.15 -22.39
CA ASN A 109 11.96 30.59 -21.41
C ASN A 109 13.06 29.54 -21.29
N THR A 110 14.00 29.52 -22.24
CA THR A 110 15.05 28.49 -22.34
C THR A 110 15.79 28.31 -21.01
N MET A 111 15.47 27.23 -20.29
CA MET A 111 16.25 26.77 -19.15
C MET A 111 17.49 26.03 -19.68
N GLU A 112 18.63 26.17 -19.01
CA GLU A 112 19.95 25.69 -19.47
C GLU A 112 19.99 24.19 -19.83
N ASN A 113 19.06 23.39 -19.30
CA ASN A 113 18.94 21.95 -19.51
C ASN A 113 18.01 21.55 -20.69
N LEU A 114 17.58 22.48 -21.55
CA LEU A 114 16.58 22.24 -22.60
C LEU A 114 17.13 22.52 -24.02
N THR A 115 17.98 21.64 -24.53
CA THR A 115 18.56 21.77 -25.88
C THR A 115 17.51 21.54 -26.96
N CYS A 116 17.36 22.54 -27.84
CA CYS A 116 16.42 22.53 -28.96
C CYS A 116 17.17 22.97 -30.23
N ALA A 117 16.84 22.39 -31.39
CA ALA A 117 17.54 22.69 -32.64
C ALA A 117 16.65 22.51 -33.88
N THR A 118 17.09 23.09 -34.99
CA THR A 118 16.61 22.81 -36.36
C THR A 118 17.80 22.70 -37.33
N VAL A 119 17.56 22.56 -38.64
CA VAL A 119 18.63 22.51 -39.65
C VAL A 119 18.97 23.92 -40.14
N LYS A 120 20.26 24.27 -40.20
CA LYS A 120 20.75 25.58 -40.68
C LYS A 120 20.33 25.84 -42.14
N GLY A 121 19.97 27.08 -42.46
CA GLY A 121 19.63 27.53 -43.81
C GLY A 121 18.29 27.01 -44.35
N SER A 122 17.48 26.36 -43.51
CA SER A 122 16.17 25.79 -43.87
C SER A 122 15.03 26.80 -43.88
N SER A 123 13.88 26.39 -44.42
CA SER A 123 12.57 27.05 -44.22
C SER A 123 12.28 27.33 -42.75
N VAL A 124 12.53 26.34 -41.89
CA VAL A 124 12.29 26.37 -40.44
C VAL A 124 13.20 27.40 -39.74
N ASP A 125 14.49 27.42 -40.12
CA ASP A 125 15.47 28.41 -39.66
C ASP A 125 15.05 29.84 -40.07
N MET A 126 14.67 30.03 -41.34
CA MET A 126 14.14 31.31 -41.83
C MET A 126 12.83 31.74 -41.15
N TYR A 127 11.96 30.79 -40.79
CA TYR A 127 10.72 31.06 -40.05
C TYR A 127 11.03 31.63 -38.66
N PHE A 128 11.92 30.99 -37.90
CA PHE A 128 12.31 31.47 -36.57
C PHE A 128 13.08 32.79 -36.60
N ARG A 129 13.97 33.00 -37.58
CA ARG A 129 14.64 34.31 -37.81
C ARG A 129 13.64 35.45 -38.04
N ARG A 130 12.49 35.17 -38.67
CA ARG A 130 11.47 36.16 -39.01
C ARG A 130 10.49 36.46 -37.86
N GLN A 131 10.30 35.55 -36.91
CA GLN A 131 9.32 35.71 -35.83
C GLN A 131 9.92 36.32 -34.56
N VAL A 132 9.65 37.62 -34.36
CA VAL A 132 10.12 38.40 -33.21
C VAL A 132 9.72 37.75 -31.87
N GLU A 133 8.52 37.19 -31.76
CA GLU A 133 8.04 36.50 -30.54
C GLU A 133 8.90 35.30 -30.12
N LEU A 134 9.50 34.61 -31.10
CA LEU A 134 10.29 33.39 -30.88
C LEU A 134 11.81 33.67 -30.94
N SER A 135 12.22 34.93 -31.08
CA SER A 135 13.63 35.35 -31.18
C SER A 135 14.50 34.94 -29.98
N ASN A 136 13.93 34.86 -28.77
CA ASN A 136 14.63 34.36 -27.58
C ASN A 136 14.98 32.87 -27.70
N MET A 137 14.05 32.06 -28.22
CA MET A 137 14.27 30.62 -28.47
C MET A 137 15.19 30.42 -29.69
N TYR A 138 15.05 31.26 -30.72
CA TYR A 138 15.95 31.22 -31.88
C TYR A 138 17.41 31.40 -31.49
N ARG A 139 17.74 32.36 -30.60
CA ARG A 139 19.11 32.58 -30.10
C ARG A 139 19.73 31.34 -29.45
N THR A 140 18.94 30.51 -28.78
CA THR A 140 19.42 29.28 -28.13
C THR A 140 19.42 28.07 -29.08
N MET A 141 18.61 28.09 -30.14
CA MET A 141 18.68 27.12 -31.25
C MET A 141 19.85 27.40 -32.19
N GLU A 142 20.16 28.65 -32.52
CA GLU A 142 21.17 29.05 -33.52
C GLU A 142 22.55 28.45 -33.22
N ALA A 143 22.95 28.40 -31.95
CA ALA A 143 24.19 27.78 -31.48
C ALA A 143 24.20 26.24 -31.55
N ASN A 144 23.03 25.59 -31.64
CA ASN A 144 22.82 24.15 -31.58
C ASN A 144 22.27 23.55 -32.90
N ASN A 145 22.03 24.36 -33.93
CA ASN A 145 21.45 23.92 -35.21
C ASN A 145 22.37 22.96 -35.98
N TYR A 146 21.78 21.92 -36.57
CA TYR A 146 22.48 20.87 -37.33
C TYR A 146 22.57 21.21 -38.82
N ASP A 147 23.43 20.52 -39.57
CA ASP A 147 23.58 20.74 -41.02
C ASP A 147 22.77 19.74 -41.87
N THR A 148 22.22 18.70 -41.25
CA THR A 148 21.28 17.73 -41.85
C THR A 148 20.22 17.33 -40.81
N ALA A 149 19.05 16.89 -41.27
CA ALA A 149 17.97 16.46 -40.37
C ALA A 149 18.29 15.11 -39.71
N GLU A 150 18.96 14.22 -40.45
CA GLU A 150 19.31 12.86 -40.06
C GLU A 150 20.19 12.83 -38.81
N GLN A 151 21.19 13.72 -38.74
CA GLN A 151 22.06 13.89 -37.57
C GLN A 151 21.28 14.36 -36.33
N ALA A 152 20.33 15.28 -36.51
CA ALA A 152 19.50 15.77 -35.41
C ALA A 152 18.55 14.69 -34.89
N ILE A 153 17.91 13.93 -35.78
CA ILE A 153 17.03 12.79 -35.46
C ILE A 153 17.81 11.71 -34.69
N GLU A 154 19.03 11.39 -35.13
CA GLU A 154 19.91 10.47 -34.41
C GLU A 154 20.26 10.97 -33.00
N ASP A 155 20.55 12.26 -32.83
CA ASP A 155 20.94 12.80 -31.54
C ASP A 155 19.75 13.06 -30.59
N VAL A 156 18.51 13.13 -31.10
CA VAL A 156 17.29 12.97 -30.30
C VAL A 156 17.15 11.53 -29.81
N LYS A 157 17.30 10.53 -30.69
CA LYS A 157 17.26 9.10 -30.28
C LYS A 157 18.30 8.76 -29.22
N LYS A 158 19.51 9.35 -29.30
CA LYS A 158 20.57 9.23 -28.29
C LYS A 158 20.33 10.06 -27.01
N GLY A 159 19.27 10.87 -26.95
CA GLY A 159 18.94 11.74 -25.81
C GLY A 159 19.89 12.93 -25.60
N LYS A 160 20.69 13.29 -26.60
CA LYS A 160 21.64 14.42 -26.57
C LYS A 160 20.96 15.73 -26.95
N LEU A 161 20.04 15.68 -27.92
CA LEU A 161 19.12 16.77 -28.23
C LEU A 161 17.78 16.48 -27.55
N MET A 162 17.19 17.44 -26.82
CA MET A 162 15.94 17.21 -26.11
C MET A 162 14.69 17.46 -26.97
N ALA A 163 14.82 18.27 -28.02
CA ALA A 163 13.78 18.49 -29.03
C ALA A 163 14.36 18.90 -30.39
N PHE A 164 13.85 18.32 -31.47
CA PHE A 164 14.13 18.71 -32.84
C PHE A 164 12.88 19.32 -33.47
N ILE A 165 13.03 20.47 -34.14
CA ILE A 165 11.93 21.18 -34.81
C ILE A 165 12.13 21.09 -36.33
N TRP A 166 11.18 20.45 -37.01
CA TRP A 166 11.25 20.19 -38.44
C TRP A 166 9.85 20.04 -39.08
N ASP A 167 9.81 19.78 -40.38
CA ASP A 167 8.58 19.57 -41.15
C ASP A 167 7.82 18.30 -40.70
N SER A 168 6.51 18.45 -40.49
CA SER A 168 5.62 17.42 -39.92
C SER A 168 5.69 16.09 -40.67
N SER A 169 5.54 16.09 -42.00
CA SER A 169 5.54 14.88 -42.83
C SER A 169 6.82 14.04 -42.71
N ARG A 170 7.99 14.69 -42.54
CA ARG A 170 9.28 14.00 -42.33
C ARG A 170 9.38 13.42 -40.91
N LEU A 171 8.86 14.12 -39.91
CA LEU A 171 8.86 13.69 -38.51
C LEU A 171 7.82 12.59 -38.23
N GLU A 172 6.63 12.69 -38.81
CA GLU A 172 5.58 11.67 -38.74
C GLU A 172 6.03 10.36 -39.40
N TYR A 173 6.73 10.43 -40.53
CA TYR A 173 7.36 9.25 -41.15
C TYR A 173 8.35 8.55 -40.20
N GLU A 174 9.32 9.27 -39.62
CA GLU A 174 10.31 8.66 -38.71
C GLU A 174 9.67 8.19 -37.39
N ALA A 175 8.65 8.87 -36.86
CA ALA A 175 7.90 8.42 -35.68
C ALA A 175 7.00 7.19 -35.96
N SER A 176 6.46 7.07 -37.18
CA SER A 176 5.69 5.88 -37.60
C SER A 176 6.56 4.62 -37.77
N LYS A 177 7.87 4.83 -37.95
CA LYS A 177 8.90 3.80 -38.18
C LYS A 177 9.61 3.40 -36.89
N ASP A 178 9.94 4.36 -36.03
CA ASP A 178 10.69 4.18 -34.79
C ASP A 178 9.90 4.70 -33.57
N CYS A 179 9.13 3.82 -32.91
CA CYS A 179 8.21 4.17 -31.81
C CYS A 179 8.87 4.77 -30.54
N GLU A 180 10.20 4.95 -30.50
CA GLU A 180 10.90 5.70 -29.45
C GLU A 180 10.81 7.22 -29.66
N LEU A 181 10.50 7.66 -30.88
CA LEU A 181 10.20 9.05 -31.21
C LEU A 181 8.69 9.29 -31.12
N VAL A 182 8.30 10.43 -30.56
CA VAL A 182 6.89 10.84 -30.43
C VAL A 182 6.73 12.30 -30.84
N THR A 183 5.71 12.58 -31.65
CA THR A 183 5.37 13.93 -32.10
C THR A 183 4.68 14.72 -30.97
N ALA A 184 5.10 15.97 -30.75
CA ALA A 184 4.72 16.75 -29.56
C ALA A 184 4.08 18.11 -29.91
N GLY A 185 2.80 18.24 -29.54
CA GLY A 185 2.04 19.49 -29.62
C GLY A 185 1.26 19.68 -30.92
N GLU A 186 0.83 20.92 -31.16
CA GLU A 186 0.06 21.30 -32.35
C GLU A 186 0.95 21.75 -33.52
N LEU A 187 0.51 21.43 -34.74
CA LEU A 187 1.10 21.84 -36.01
C LEU A 187 1.11 23.38 -36.13
N PHE A 188 2.30 23.98 -36.27
CA PHE A 188 2.47 25.44 -36.33
C PHE A 188 3.25 25.87 -37.58
N GLY A 189 3.24 27.15 -37.94
CA GLY A 189 3.99 27.67 -39.09
C GLY A 189 3.56 27.06 -40.45
N ARG A 190 2.27 26.73 -40.59
CA ARG A 190 1.66 26.09 -41.76
C ARG A 190 2.24 26.62 -43.07
N SER A 191 2.91 25.71 -43.79
CA SER A 191 3.49 25.89 -45.10
C SER A 191 3.04 24.73 -45.99
N GLY A 192 3.52 24.64 -47.23
CA GLY A 192 3.22 23.52 -48.12
C GLY A 192 4.36 23.27 -49.09
N TYR A 193 4.60 22.01 -49.44
CA TYR A 193 5.47 21.68 -50.56
C TYR A 193 4.76 21.99 -51.89
N GLY A 194 5.51 22.44 -52.90
CA GLY A 194 4.96 22.81 -54.19
C GLY A 194 6.00 22.71 -55.31
N ILE A 195 5.53 22.51 -56.54
CA ILE A 195 6.41 22.32 -57.71
C ILE A 195 6.87 23.70 -58.22
N GLY A 196 8.17 23.97 -58.13
CA GLY A 196 8.78 25.19 -58.65
C GLY A 196 8.95 25.14 -60.17
N LEU A 197 8.29 26.06 -60.88
CA LEU A 197 8.46 26.28 -62.32
C LEU A 197 9.08 27.66 -62.60
N GLN A 198 9.70 27.82 -63.78
CA GLN A 198 10.21 29.12 -64.20
C GLN A 198 9.06 30.12 -64.42
N LYS A 199 9.27 31.40 -64.06
CA LYS A 199 8.26 32.45 -64.24
C LYS A 199 7.89 32.58 -65.72
N GLY A 200 6.60 32.48 -66.03
CA GLY A 200 6.10 32.48 -67.42
C GLY A 200 6.15 31.13 -68.12
N SER A 201 6.42 30.03 -67.41
CA SER A 201 6.31 28.67 -67.99
C SER A 201 4.88 28.38 -68.45
N PRO A 202 4.65 27.92 -69.70
CA PRO A 202 3.32 27.57 -70.21
C PRO A 202 2.72 26.34 -69.51
N TRP A 203 3.53 25.57 -68.78
CA TRP A 203 3.09 24.39 -68.03
C TRP A 203 2.47 24.72 -66.67
N THR A 204 2.55 25.98 -66.21
CA THR A 204 2.15 26.37 -64.85
C THR A 204 0.69 26.04 -64.56
N ASP A 205 -0.22 26.44 -65.46
CA ASP A 205 -1.66 26.27 -65.27
C ASP A 205 -2.05 24.78 -65.37
N ALA A 206 -1.47 24.06 -66.36
CA ALA A 206 -1.71 22.63 -66.56
C ALA A 206 -1.26 21.78 -65.36
N VAL A 207 -0.04 22.01 -64.85
CA VAL A 207 0.47 21.33 -63.65
C VAL A 207 -0.37 21.67 -62.41
N THR A 208 -0.80 22.92 -62.26
CA THR A 208 -1.65 23.34 -61.13
C THR A 208 -3.01 22.62 -61.17
N LEU A 209 -3.65 22.53 -62.35
CA LEU A 209 -4.91 21.81 -62.52
C LEU A 209 -4.77 20.31 -62.23
N SER A 210 -3.70 19.65 -62.68
CA SER A 210 -3.46 18.24 -62.37
C SER A 210 -3.24 17.98 -60.87
N ILE A 211 -2.58 18.91 -60.15
CA ILE A 211 -2.41 18.80 -58.69
C ILE A 211 -3.77 18.92 -57.97
N LEU A 212 -4.65 19.81 -58.43
CA LEU A 212 -6.01 19.92 -57.89
C LEU A 212 -6.82 18.64 -58.15
N GLU A 213 -6.76 18.08 -59.35
CA GLU A 213 -7.40 16.80 -59.69
C GLU A 213 -6.90 15.65 -58.80
N PHE A 214 -5.60 15.59 -58.48
CA PHE A 214 -5.05 14.60 -57.54
C PHE A 214 -5.49 14.79 -56.07
N HIS A 215 -5.89 16.01 -55.69
CA HIS A 215 -6.46 16.29 -54.37
C HIS A 215 -7.98 16.02 -54.32
N GLU A 216 -8.73 16.34 -55.38
CA GLU A 216 -10.17 16.07 -55.48
C GLU A 216 -10.49 14.57 -55.64
N SER A 217 -9.65 13.84 -56.37
CA SER A 217 -9.78 12.38 -56.56
C SER A 217 -9.32 11.55 -55.35
N GLY A 218 -8.74 12.17 -54.32
CA GLY A 218 -8.16 11.47 -53.16
C GLY A 218 -6.87 10.70 -53.48
N PHE A 219 -6.28 10.87 -54.67
CA PHE A 219 -5.04 10.20 -55.05
C PHE A 219 -3.86 10.58 -54.13
N MET A 220 -3.83 11.83 -53.64
CA MET A 220 -2.81 12.26 -52.68
C MET A 220 -2.93 11.53 -51.32
N GLU A 221 -4.15 11.33 -50.78
CA GLU A 221 -4.37 10.57 -49.54
C GLU A 221 -3.90 9.10 -49.70
N ALA A 222 -4.13 8.52 -50.88
CA ALA A 222 -3.64 7.18 -51.19
C ALA A 222 -2.11 7.10 -51.22
N LEU A 223 -1.41 8.16 -51.65
CA LEU A 223 0.06 8.24 -51.60
C LEU A 223 0.57 8.43 -50.17
N ASP A 224 0.02 9.36 -49.39
CA ASP A 224 0.44 9.58 -47.99
C ASP A 224 0.26 8.29 -47.15
N LYS A 225 -0.85 7.60 -47.34
CA LYS A 225 -1.13 6.30 -46.71
C LYS A 225 -0.22 5.17 -47.19
N ALA A 226 0.27 5.24 -48.43
CA ALA A 226 1.19 4.25 -48.99
C ALA A 226 2.67 4.49 -48.62
N TRP A 227 3.08 5.74 -48.39
CA TRP A 227 4.49 6.10 -48.23
C TRP A 227 4.85 6.69 -46.85
N ILE A 228 3.96 7.47 -46.22
CA ILE A 228 4.19 8.06 -44.89
C ILE A 228 3.75 7.09 -43.80
N PHE A 229 2.48 6.65 -43.82
CA PHE A 229 1.89 5.81 -42.77
C PHE A 229 2.14 4.30 -42.99
N HIS A 230 3.38 3.93 -43.33
CA HIS A 230 3.71 2.64 -43.93
C HIS A 230 3.65 1.44 -42.95
N GLY A 231 2.46 0.87 -42.77
CA GLY A 231 2.22 -0.48 -42.23
C GLY A 231 2.39 -0.67 -40.71
N ASN A 232 3.44 -0.10 -40.11
CA ASN A 232 3.82 -0.37 -38.72
C ASN A 232 3.16 0.55 -37.68
N ALA A 233 2.38 1.55 -38.08
CA ALA A 233 1.66 2.43 -37.15
C ALA A 233 0.80 1.68 -36.12
N GLN A 234 0.27 0.50 -36.49
CA GLN A 234 -0.45 -0.39 -35.55
C GLN A 234 0.43 -0.90 -34.39
N GLN A 235 1.75 -1.04 -34.57
CA GLN A 235 2.67 -1.46 -33.51
C GLN A 235 2.97 -0.32 -32.53
N CYS A 236 3.18 0.91 -33.01
CA CYS A 236 3.38 2.06 -32.13
C CYS A 236 2.08 2.44 -31.39
N GLU A 237 0.92 2.41 -32.05
CA GLU A 237 -0.38 2.50 -31.36
C GLU A 237 -0.53 1.40 -30.29
N GLN A 238 0.00 0.21 -30.52
CA GLN A 238 -0.08 -0.90 -29.55
C GLN A 238 0.85 -0.70 -28.35
N PHE A 239 1.90 0.13 -28.45
CA PHE A 239 2.69 0.63 -27.32
C PHE A 239 1.93 1.70 -26.51
N GLU A 240 1.22 2.64 -27.15
CA GLU A 240 0.32 3.54 -26.42
C GLU A 240 -0.86 2.79 -25.76
N LYS A 241 -1.35 1.74 -26.42
CA LYS A 241 -2.49 0.92 -25.95
C LYS A 241 -2.09 -0.20 -25.00
N THR A 242 -0.80 -0.45 -24.76
CA THR A 242 -0.36 -1.13 -23.54
C THR A 242 -0.45 -0.12 -22.39
N PRO A 243 -1.43 -0.23 -21.46
CA PRO A 243 -1.45 0.64 -20.31
C PRO A 243 -0.17 0.44 -19.51
N ASN A 244 0.37 1.51 -18.93
CA ASN A 244 1.52 1.46 -18.03
C ASN A 244 1.32 0.35 -17.01
N THR A 245 2.01 -0.78 -17.20
CA THR A 245 1.81 -1.95 -16.33
C THR A 245 2.09 -1.54 -14.90
N LEU A 246 1.20 -1.90 -13.96
CA LEU A 246 1.38 -1.56 -12.55
C LEU A 246 2.51 -2.40 -11.97
N GLY A 247 3.74 -2.02 -12.29
CA GLY A 247 4.94 -2.67 -11.81
C GLY A 247 5.00 -2.64 -10.28
N LEU A 248 5.72 -3.59 -9.70
CA LEU A 248 5.86 -3.75 -8.25
C LEU A 248 6.30 -2.44 -7.55
N LYS A 249 7.02 -1.56 -8.26
CA LYS A 249 7.41 -0.20 -7.82
C LYS A 249 6.20 0.70 -7.54
N ASN A 250 5.15 0.65 -8.35
CA ASN A 250 3.94 1.47 -8.19
C ASN A 250 3.08 0.98 -7.00
N MET A 251 3.11 -0.33 -6.71
CA MET A 251 2.46 -0.93 -5.54
C MET A 251 3.35 -0.96 -4.28
N ALA A 252 4.59 -0.46 -4.33
CA ALA A 252 5.56 -0.57 -3.23
C ALA A 252 5.04 -0.01 -1.90
N GLY A 253 4.26 1.08 -1.94
CA GLY A 253 3.63 1.66 -0.74
C GLY A 253 2.68 0.71 0.00
N VAL A 254 2.00 -0.19 -0.72
CA VAL A 254 1.11 -1.20 -0.12
C VAL A 254 1.94 -2.25 0.62
N PHE A 255 3.03 -2.73 0.02
CA PHE A 255 3.94 -3.69 0.67
C PHE A 255 4.64 -3.09 1.89
N ILE A 256 5.05 -1.81 1.83
CA ILE A 256 5.63 -1.08 2.97
C ILE A 256 4.62 -0.94 4.11
N LEU A 257 3.35 -0.64 3.81
CA LEU A 257 2.28 -0.56 4.82
C LEU A 257 2.05 -1.91 5.52
N VAL A 258 2.03 -3.02 4.77
CA VAL A 258 1.92 -4.37 5.34
C VAL A 258 3.13 -4.70 6.23
N ALA A 259 4.35 -4.40 5.77
CA ALA A 259 5.57 -4.63 6.56
C ALA A 259 5.58 -3.83 7.87
N ALA A 260 5.16 -2.55 7.82
CA ALA A 260 4.99 -1.72 9.01
C ALA A 260 3.92 -2.28 9.95
N GLY A 261 2.79 -2.76 9.42
CA GLY A 261 1.74 -3.41 10.20
C GLY A 261 2.23 -4.67 10.93
N VAL A 262 3.03 -5.51 10.28
CA VAL A 262 3.66 -6.68 10.91
C VAL A 262 4.64 -6.25 12.02
N ALA A 263 5.48 -5.24 11.77
CA ALA A 263 6.41 -4.72 12.78
C ALA A 263 5.68 -4.16 14.02
N ILE A 264 4.59 -3.43 13.82
CA ILE A 264 3.72 -2.92 14.90
C ILE A 264 3.06 -4.10 15.65
N GLY A 265 2.57 -5.13 14.95
CA GLY A 265 2.02 -6.34 15.55
C GLY A 265 3.03 -7.07 16.44
N VAL A 266 4.28 -7.20 15.98
CA VAL A 266 5.40 -7.76 16.78
C VAL A 266 5.70 -6.91 18.02
N GLY A 267 5.64 -5.58 17.90
CA GLY A 267 5.76 -4.68 19.05
C GLY A 267 4.63 -4.87 20.07
N LEU A 268 3.38 -4.96 19.61
CA LEU A 268 2.20 -5.12 20.47
C LEU A 268 2.20 -6.46 21.22
N ILE A 269 2.54 -7.58 20.58
CA ILE A 269 2.60 -8.88 21.28
C ILE A 269 3.73 -8.92 22.33
N ILE A 270 4.85 -8.23 22.10
CA ILE A 270 5.91 -8.07 23.13
C ILE A 270 5.38 -7.26 24.33
N ILE A 271 4.68 -6.15 24.08
CA ILE A 271 4.06 -5.32 25.13
C ILE A 271 3.01 -6.12 25.92
N GLU A 272 2.15 -6.90 25.25
CA GLU A 272 1.18 -7.78 25.89
C GLU A 272 1.84 -8.84 26.77
N VAL A 273 2.90 -9.49 26.30
CA VAL A 273 3.63 -10.51 27.06
C VAL A 273 4.30 -9.89 28.29
N ILE A 274 4.86 -8.69 28.19
CA ILE A 274 5.41 -7.94 29.34
C ILE A 274 4.28 -7.59 30.32
N TYR A 275 3.16 -7.04 29.84
CA TYR A 275 2.02 -6.65 30.66
C TYR A 275 1.39 -7.84 31.40
N LYS A 276 1.12 -8.95 30.70
CA LYS A 276 0.63 -10.21 31.30
C LYS A 276 1.64 -10.77 32.31
N ARG A 277 2.95 -10.74 32.02
CA ARG A 277 4.00 -11.13 32.99
C ARG A 277 4.01 -10.23 34.24
N HIS A 278 3.74 -8.93 34.11
CA HIS A 278 3.66 -8.00 35.24
C HIS A 278 2.38 -8.20 36.06
N GLN A 279 1.22 -8.38 35.42
CA GLN A 279 -0.03 -8.77 36.07
C GLN A 279 0.14 -10.07 36.87
N VAL A 280 0.67 -11.14 36.26
CA VAL A 280 0.88 -12.43 36.94
C VAL A 280 1.88 -12.32 38.10
N LYS A 281 2.95 -11.52 37.97
CA LYS A 281 3.87 -11.22 39.09
C LYS A 281 3.17 -10.50 40.25
N LYS A 282 2.27 -9.54 39.94
CA LYS A 282 1.48 -8.80 40.95
C LYS A 282 0.49 -9.74 41.65
N GLN A 283 -0.21 -10.58 40.90
CA GLN A 283 -1.17 -11.56 41.42
C GLN A 283 -0.48 -12.53 42.39
N LYS A 284 0.61 -13.18 41.97
CA LYS A 284 1.38 -14.10 42.82
C LYS A 284 1.89 -13.46 44.11
N ARG A 285 2.29 -12.18 44.09
CA ARG A 285 2.67 -11.44 45.32
C ARG A 285 1.49 -11.21 46.26
N LEU A 286 0.30 -10.87 45.74
CA LEU A 286 -0.92 -10.72 46.53
C LEU A 286 -1.37 -12.06 47.15
N ASP A 287 -1.26 -13.16 46.40
CA ASP A 287 -1.68 -14.48 46.88
C ASP A 287 -0.75 -15.03 47.96
N ILE A 288 0.57 -14.85 47.82
CA ILE A 288 1.53 -15.16 48.89
C ILE A 288 1.23 -14.34 50.16
N ALA A 289 0.91 -13.05 50.02
CA ALA A 289 0.53 -12.21 51.16
C ALA A 289 -0.78 -12.67 51.83
N ARG A 290 -1.78 -13.11 51.05
CA ARG A 290 -3.03 -13.71 51.55
C ARG A 290 -2.76 -14.99 52.35
N HIS A 291 -1.94 -15.91 51.83
CA HIS A 291 -1.57 -17.14 52.53
C HIS A 291 -0.78 -16.87 53.83
N ALA A 292 0.14 -15.91 53.82
CA ALA A 292 0.88 -15.49 55.02
C ALA A 292 -0.07 -14.90 56.09
N ALA A 293 -0.98 -14.01 55.70
CA ALA A 293 -1.98 -13.43 56.60
C ALA A 293 -2.93 -14.48 57.20
N GLY A 294 -3.36 -15.47 56.41
CA GLY A 294 -4.16 -16.60 56.90
C GLY A 294 -3.42 -17.45 57.93
N LYS A 295 -2.16 -17.82 57.66
CA LYS A 295 -1.31 -18.59 58.58
C LYS A 295 -1.02 -17.84 59.89
N TRP A 296 -0.87 -16.51 59.81
CA TRP A 296 -0.71 -15.64 60.98
C TRP A 296 -1.99 -15.56 61.82
N ARG A 297 -3.17 -15.36 61.21
CA ARG A 297 -4.46 -15.36 61.91
C ARG A 297 -4.71 -16.67 62.66
N GLY A 298 -4.58 -17.83 61.99
CA GLY A 298 -4.75 -19.13 62.64
C GLY A 298 -3.74 -19.41 63.75
N THR A 299 -2.53 -18.83 63.67
CA THR A 299 -1.53 -18.92 64.76
C THR A 299 -1.92 -18.05 65.96
N ILE A 300 -2.53 -16.88 65.73
CA ILE A 300 -3.08 -16.03 66.80
C ILE A 300 -4.30 -16.68 67.46
N GLU A 301 -5.19 -17.29 66.68
CA GLU A 301 -6.36 -18.00 67.23
C GLU A 301 -5.93 -19.18 68.10
N LYS A 302 -4.99 -20.02 67.64
CA LYS A 302 -4.39 -21.08 68.47
C LYS A 302 -3.72 -20.53 69.74
N ARG A 303 -3.06 -19.37 69.68
CA ARG A 303 -2.51 -18.70 70.88
C ARG A 303 -3.59 -18.12 71.80
N LYS A 304 -4.75 -17.71 71.29
CA LYS A 304 -5.91 -17.29 72.10
C LYS A 304 -6.58 -18.48 72.78
N THR A 305 -6.83 -19.59 72.07
CA THR A 305 -7.46 -20.78 72.66
C THR A 305 -6.57 -21.45 73.70
N ILE A 306 -5.26 -21.57 73.46
CA ILE A 306 -4.30 -22.08 74.46
C ILE A 306 -4.23 -21.17 75.70
N ARG A 307 -4.35 -19.85 75.54
CA ARG A 307 -4.43 -18.93 76.69
C ARG A 307 -5.75 -19.06 77.46
N ALA A 308 -6.87 -19.30 76.77
CA ALA A 308 -8.16 -19.55 77.39
C ALA A 308 -8.16 -20.88 78.18
N SER A 309 -7.63 -21.97 77.60
CA SER A 309 -7.54 -23.25 78.31
C SER A 309 -6.56 -23.19 79.50
N LEU A 310 -5.43 -22.49 79.38
CA LEU A 310 -4.53 -22.25 80.52
C LEU A 310 -5.14 -21.36 81.61
N ALA A 311 -6.02 -20.41 81.26
CA ALA A 311 -6.77 -19.63 82.24
C ALA A 311 -7.81 -20.48 82.97
N MET A 312 -8.57 -21.30 82.23
CA MET A 312 -9.53 -22.27 82.78
C MET A 312 -8.84 -23.30 83.70
N GLN A 313 -7.67 -23.82 83.30
CA GLN A 313 -6.89 -24.75 84.11
C GLN A 313 -6.27 -24.09 85.34
N ARG A 314 -5.95 -22.79 85.29
CA ARG A 314 -5.58 -22.02 86.50
C ARG A 314 -6.77 -21.85 87.45
N GLN A 315 -7.96 -21.56 86.95
CA GLN A 315 -9.17 -21.49 87.79
C GLN A 315 -9.47 -22.86 88.45
N TYR A 316 -9.33 -23.96 87.71
CA TYR A 316 -9.44 -25.31 88.25
C TYR A 316 -8.42 -25.58 89.38
N ASN A 317 -7.14 -25.29 89.16
CA ASN A 317 -6.10 -25.49 90.19
C ASN A 317 -6.25 -24.57 91.41
N ILE A 318 -6.79 -23.35 91.23
CA ILE A 318 -7.09 -22.43 92.35
C ILE A 318 -8.29 -22.93 93.16
N GLY A 319 -9.26 -23.61 92.53
CA GLY A 319 -10.40 -24.23 93.19
C GLY A 319 -10.08 -25.47 94.04
N LEU A 320 -8.86 -26.02 93.96
CA LEU A 320 -8.47 -27.25 94.66
C LEU A 320 -7.49 -27.07 95.83
N ASN A 321 -7.02 -25.84 96.13
CA ASN A 321 -5.96 -25.63 97.10
C ASN A 321 -6.19 -24.41 98.01
N SER A 322 -7.21 -24.50 98.85
CA SER A 322 -7.46 -23.56 99.95
C SER A 322 -6.98 -24.12 101.29
N HIS A 323 -5.70 -23.90 101.67
CA HIS A 323 -5.33 -23.60 103.07
C HIS A 323 -3.87 -23.12 103.23
N THR A 324 -3.74 -21.91 103.79
CA THR A 324 -2.67 -21.43 104.72
C THR A 324 -1.24 -22.00 104.63
N GLY A 325 -0.28 -21.15 104.21
CA GLY A 325 1.16 -21.31 104.45
C GLY A 325 1.94 -20.00 104.20
N THR A 326 2.80 -19.57 105.13
CA THR A 326 3.41 -18.22 105.14
C THR A 326 4.81 -18.12 104.52
N ILE A 327 5.00 -17.04 103.74
CA ILE A 327 6.23 -16.26 103.46
C ILE A 327 7.60 -16.93 103.74
N SER A 328 8.44 -16.97 102.69
CA SER A 328 9.89 -16.75 102.85
C SER A 328 10.45 -16.00 101.65
N TYR A 329 11.35 -15.03 101.89
CA TYR A 329 12.08 -14.29 100.85
C TYR A 329 13.44 -14.94 100.61
N ALA A 330 13.65 -15.50 99.42
CA ALA A 330 14.96 -15.94 98.95
C ALA A 330 15.37 -15.14 97.71
N VAL A 331 16.35 -14.24 97.86
CA VAL A 331 16.93 -13.46 96.76
C VAL A 331 18.19 -14.15 96.27
N ASP A 332 18.14 -14.79 95.10
CA ASP A 332 19.37 -15.15 94.36
C ASP A 332 19.72 -14.06 93.33
N LYS A 333 21.02 -13.74 93.25
CA LYS A 333 21.61 -12.72 92.38
C LYS A 333 22.85 -13.30 91.69
N ARG A 334 22.69 -13.95 90.54
CA ARG A 334 23.82 -14.25 89.64
C ARG A 334 23.62 -13.79 88.19
N ARG A 335 24.11 -12.55 87.98
CA ARG A 335 25.00 -12.17 86.85
C ARG A 335 24.42 -12.30 85.43
N TYR A 336 23.75 -11.24 84.98
CA TYR A 336 23.54 -10.97 83.55
C TYR A 336 24.89 -10.92 82.79
N HIS A 337 24.99 -11.60 81.66
CA HIS A 337 25.99 -11.29 80.62
C HIS A 337 25.34 -10.55 79.46
N ARG A 338 25.99 -9.47 79.03
CA ARG A 338 25.55 -8.60 77.92
C ARG A 338 25.87 -9.28 76.58
N LEU A 339 24.85 -9.58 75.77
CA LEU A 339 24.99 -10.00 74.38
C LEU A 339 24.44 -8.91 73.45
N GLY A 340 25.20 -8.57 72.41
CA GLY A 340 24.90 -7.48 71.49
C GLY A 340 24.36 -7.94 70.13
N HIS A 341 23.95 -6.98 69.31
CA HIS A 341 23.53 -7.22 67.92
C HIS A 341 24.66 -7.81 67.06
N ARG A 342 24.36 -8.86 66.31
CA ARG A 342 24.82 -9.09 64.93
C ARG A 342 23.72 -9.87 64.18
N GLY A 343 23.54 -9.56 62.88
CA GLY A 343 22.61 -10.27 62.01
C GLY A 343 23.23 -11.54 61.42
N PRO A 344 22.41 -12.47 60.87
CA PRO A 344 22.91 -13.67 60.23
C PRO A 344 23.21 -13.45 58.73
N GLU A 345 24.47 -13.58 58.36
CA GLU A 345 24.87 -13.92 56.99
C GLU A 345 25.54 -15.31 56.96
N ASN A 346 25.03 -16.17 56.08
CA ASN A 346 25.75 -17.14 55.25
C ASN A 346 26.78 -18.11 55.89
N ALA A 347 26.40 -19.39 55.98
CA ALA A 347 27.27 -20.56 55.76
C ALA A 347 26.43 -21.73 55.23
N TRP A 348 27.03 -22.66 54.47
CA TRP A 348 26.32 -23.65 53.63
C TRP A 348 26.77 -25.11 53.82
N THR A 349 25.81 -26.02 53.68
CA THR A 349 25.85 -27.28 52.89
C THR A 349 24.46 -27.39 52.23
N GLY A 350 24.22 -27.91 51.02
CA GLY A 350 24.87 -29.01 50.30
C GLY A 350 24.02 -30.28 50.50
N GLU A 351 23.20 -30.76 49.55
CA GLU A 351 22.88 -30.27 48.19
C GLU A 351 21.34 -30.44 47.93
N THR A 352 20.69 -30.56 46.75
CA THR A 352 21.07 -30.89 45.35
C THR A 352 20.34 -30.02 44.30
N ASP A 353 20.67 -30.27 43.03
CA ASP A 353 19.78 -30.21 41.84
C ASP A 353 19.49 -28.90 41.07
N ALA A 354 19.32 -29.12 39.76
CA ALA A 354 18.80 -28.22 38.72
C ALA A 354 19.56 -26.89 38.45
N LEU A 355 20.58 -26.95 37.56
CA LEU A 355 20.57 -26.27 36.25
C LEU A 355 21.93 -26.34 35.52
N ARG A 356 21.97 -26.84 34.27
CA ARG A 356 22.34 -26.05 33.06
C ARG A 356 22.32 -26.87 31.75
N SER A 357 21.66 -26.28 30.75
CA SER A 357 21.46 -26.74 29.38
C SER A 357 22.67 -27.18 28.53
N ARG A 358 22.36 -28.04 27.55
CA ARG A 358 22.73 -28.00 26.10
C ARG A 358 24.01 -28.72 25.56
N ARG A 359 23.72 -29.83 24.86
CA ARG A 359 23.92 -30.08 23.38
C ARG A 359 25.12 -30.94 22.92
N TYR A 360 24.93 -31.57 21.74
CA TYR A 360 25.83 -32.45 20.94
C TYR A 360 26.03 -33.86 21.53
N LEU A 361 26.21 -34.94 20.75
CA LEU A 361 26.26 -35.14 19.28
C LEU A 361 24.93 -35.79 18.78
N GLU A 362 24.48 -35.82 17.52
CA GLU A 362 25.07 -35.79 16.15
C GLU A 362 25.29 -37.20 15.52
N GLU A 363 25.11 -37.29 14.20
CA GLU A 363 25.14 -38.48 13.29
C GLU A 363 24.20 -39.69 13.55
N THR A 364 23.16 -39.84 12.71
CA THR A 364 22.84 -41.08 11.95
C THR A 364 21.60 -40.89 11.05
N ALA A 365 21.78 -40.40 9.81
CA ALA A 365 20.68 -40.30 8.82
C ALA A 365 21.14 -40.19 7.34
N LYS A 366 22.12 -40.98 6.90
CA LYS A 366 22.38 -41.17 5.45
C LYS A 366 21.72 -42.46 4.97
N LEU A 367 20.64 -42.35 4.16
CA LEU A 367 20.52 -42.95 2.82
C LEU A 367 19.08 -42.99 2.26
N LYS A 368 19.01 -42.76 0.94
CA LYS A 368 18.08 -43.33 -0.06
C LYS A 368 16.59 -42.90 -0.17
N HIS A 369 16.29 -42.54 -1.42
CA HIS A 369 15.09 -42.85 -2.21
C HIS A 369 13.85 -41.93 -2.16
N SER A 370 13.88 -40.94 -3.06
CA SER A 370 12.81 -40.71 -4.05
C SER A 370 12.63 -41.99 -4.93
N PRO A 371 11.46 -42.27 -5.56
CA PRO A 371 11.05 -41.51 -6.75
C PRO A 371 9.53 -41.35 -7.00
N LYS A 372 9.22 -40.69 -8.13
CA LYS A 372 7.91 -40.55 -8.84
C LYS A 372 6.97 -39.49 -8.25
N VAL A 373 6.62 -38.39 -8.95
CA VAL A 373 6.10 -38.17 -10.32
C VAL A 373 4.59 -38.40 -10.40
N HIS A 374 3.82 -37.31 -10.54
CA HIS A 374 3.03 -37.03 -11.73
C HIS A 374 2.63 -35.56 -11.83
N ALA A 375 2.68 -35.00 -13.04
CA ALA A 375 1.93 -33.82 -13.47
C ALA A 375 0.81 -34.28 -14.43
N PRO A 376 -0.24 -33.47 -14.61
CA PRO A 376 -0.49 -32.88 -15.93
C PRO A 376 -0.46 -31.33 -15.83
N LEU A 377 0.21 -30.60 -16.72
CA LEU A 377 -0.06 -30.35 -18.16
C LEU A 377 -1.33 -29.49 -18.41
N PRO A 378 -1.23 -28.44 -19.27
CA PRO A 378 -2.27 -27.42 -19.39
C PRO A 378 -3.34 -27.75 -20.45
N LEU A 379 -4.52 -27.19 -20.31
CA LEU A 379 -5.52 -27.12 -21.38
C LEU A 379 -5.42 -25.79 -22.13
N ILE A 380 -4.96 -25.86 -23.37
CA ILE A 380 -5.02 -24.75 -24.33
C ILE A 380 -6.47 -24.61 -24.80
N SER A 381 -7.18 -23.60 -24.28
CA SER A 381 -8.41 -23.13 -24.90
C SER A 381 -8.07 -22.05 -25.92
N LYS A 382 -7.97 -22.44 -27.20
CA LYS A 382 -8.12 -21.47 -28.29
C LYS A 382 -9.59 -21.04 -28.29
N ASN A 383 -9.86 -19.77 -27.98
CA ASN A 383 -11.03 -19.13 -28.54
C ASN A 383 -10.61 -17.85 -29.27
N ARG A 384 -11.19 -17.63 -30.44
CA ARG A 384 -10.75 -16.64 -31.45
C ARG A 384 -11.99 -15.97 -32.01
N GLN A 385 -11.86 -14.72 -32.43
CA GLN A 385 -12.91 -13.86 -33.00
C GLN A 385 -13.92 -13.29 -31.97
N PRO A 386 -14.63 -12.19 -32.32
CA PRO A 386 -14.35 -11.22 -33.37
C PRO A 386 -13.89 -9.86 -32.80
N VAL A 387 -13.10 -9.12 -33.57
CA VAL A 387 -12.82 -7.70 -33.29
C VAL A 387 -14.01 -6.87 -33.78
N ASN A 388 -14.89 -6.47 -32.86
CA ASN A 388 -15.90 -5.44 -33.15
C ASN A 388 -15.25 -4.05 -33.03
N LEU A 389 -14.55 -3.65 -34.08
CA LEU A 389 -14.12 -2.27 -34.28
C LEU A 389 -15.36 -1.38 -34.44
N LEU A 390 -15.70 -0.64 -33.38
CA LEU A 390 -16.45 0.60 -33.54
C LEU A 390 -15.61 1.54 -34.42
N PRO A 391 -16.18 2.19 -35.45
CA PRO A 391 -15.41 3.08 -36.31
C PRO A 391 -14.92 4.27 -35.48
N PRO A 392 -13.64 4.68 -35.61
CA PRO A 392 -13.19 5.93 -35.02
C PRO A 392 -13.99 7.09 -35.63
N ARG A 393 -14.47 8.00 -34.78
CA ARG A 393 -15.13 9.22 -35.24
C ARG A 393 -14.13 10.09 -36.00
N TYR A 394 -14.56 10.59 -37.16
CA TYR A 394 -14.17 11.90 -37.72
C TYR A 394 -12.79 12.44 -37.29
N SER A 395 -11.75 12.11 -38.06
CA SER A 395 -10.60 13.01 -38.13
C SER A 395 -11.04 14.35 -38.74
N PRO A 396 -10.58 15.51 -38.22
CA PRO A 396 -10.73 16.77 -38.94
C PRO A 396 -9.94 16.72 -40.26
N GLY A 397 -10.36 17.53 -41.23
CA GLY A 397 -9.95 17.36 -42.64
C GLY A 397 -8.44 17.38 -42.87
N TYR A 398 -7.96 16.41 -43.67
CA TYR A 398 -6.63 16.46 -44.27
C TYR A 398 -6.52 17.70 -45.17
N THR A 399 -5.66 18.61 -44.75
CA THR A 399 -5.02 19.60 -45.63
C THR A 399 -3.55 19.19 -45.71
N SER A 400 -2.93 19.31 -46.88
CA SER A 400 -1.51 19.00 -47.09
C SER A 400 -0.60 20.10 -46.52
N ASP A 401 -0.90 20.55 -45.29
CA ASP A 401 -0.22 21.63 -44.58
C ASP A 401 1.07 21.08 -43.94
N VAL A 402 2.18 21.17 -44.69
CA VAL A 402 3.54 20.98 -44.17
C VAL A 402 3.80 22.03 -43.10
N SER A 403 3.50 21.66 -41.87
CA SER A 403 3.64 22.52 -40.70
C SER A 403 4.89 22.10 -39.96
N HIS A 404 5.48 23.02 -39.20
CA HIS A 404 6.53 22.67 -38.28
C HIS A 404 5.93 21.95 -37.07
N LEU A 405 6.67 20.94 -36.61
CA LEU A 405 6.30 20.07 -35.50
C LEU A 405 7.56 19.78 -34.66
N VAL A 406 7.36 19.41 -33.39
CA VAL A 406 8.44 19.12 -32.43
C VAL A 406 8.47 17.62 -32.13
N VAL A 407 9.66 17.02 -32.09
CA VAL A 407 9.93 15.64 -31.64
C VAL A 407 11.02 15.67 -30.56
#